data_AF-A0A1T4VLV1-F1
#
_entry.id   AF-A0A1T4VLV1-F1
#
_cell.length_a   1.000
_cell.length_b   1.000
_cell.length_c   1.000
_cell.angle_alpha   90.00
_cell.angle_beta   90.00
_cell.angle_gamma   90.00
#
_symmetry.space_group_name_H-M   'P 1'
#
loop_
_entity.id
_entity.type
_entity.pdbx_description
1 polymer ?
#
loop_
_entity_poly.entity_id
_entity_poly.type
_entity_poly.pdbx_seq_one_letter_code
_entity_poly.pdbx_strand_id
1 'polypeptide(L)'
;MKSPTPPSNEALRLDALRHLNILDTSKEERFDRLTRLAQQMFATKFALISFIDTNRQWVKSCSGDEWSETIPRDLSFCGHTIFNGLCCLNRWN
;
A
#
# COMPACT_ATOMS: atom_id res chain seq x y z
N MET A 1 12.42 -8.15 8.55
CA MET A 1 12.64 -6.89 7.79
C MET A 1 13.00 -5.80 8.79
N LYS A 2 13.79 -4.78 8.40
CA LYS A 2 14.00 -3.59 9.26
C LYS A 2 12.70 -2.78 9.27
N SER A 3 12.32 -2.13 10.37
CA SER A 3 11.13 -1.28 10.40
C SER A 3 11.31 -0.06 9.48
N PRO A 4 10.24 0.43 8.80
CA PRO A 4 10.35 1.60 7.93
C PRO A 4 10.61 2.89 8.71
N THR A 5 11.55 3.69 8.24
CA THR A 5 11.80 5.03 8.77
C THR A 5 10.71 5.99 8.25
N PRO A 6 9.98 6.72 9.12
CA PRO A 6 9.07 7.76 8.67
C PRO A 6 9.81 8.90 7.94
N PRO A 7 9.24 9.48 6.88
CA PRO A 7 9.79 10.66 6.22
C PRO A 7 9.76 11.89 7.14
N SER A 8 10.58 12.89 6.84
CA SER A 8 10.67 14.13 7.64
C SER A 8 9.36 14.93 7.68
N ASN A 9 8.52 14.81 6.64
CA ASN A 9 7.22 15.46 6.52
C ASN A 9 6.04 14.55 6.90
N GLU A 10 6.25 13.53 7.75
CA GLU A 10 5.25 12.51 8.07
C GLU A 10 3.92 13.09 8.57
N ALA A 11 3.95 14.15 9.38
CA ALA A 11 2.73 14.79 9.88
C ALA A 11 1.86 15.34 8.73
N LEU A 12 2.47 16.02 7.75
CA LEU A 12 1.77 16.55 6.58
C LEU A 12 1.25 15.42 5.68
N ARG A 13 2.02 14.34 5.53
CA ARG A 13 1.61 13.17 4.75
C ARG A 13 0.39 12.47 5.36
N LEU A 14 0.38 12.29 6.68
CA LEU A 14 -0.75 11.70 7.42
C LEU A 14 -1.98 12.59 7.38
N ASP A 15 -1.81 13.91 7.49
CA ASP A 15 -2.89 14.87 7.34
C ASP A 15 -3.52 14.80 5.94
N ALA A 16 -2.70 14.80 4.88
CA ALA A 16 -3.18 14.62 3.51
C ALA A 16 -3.92 13.30 3.30
N LEU A 17 -3.41 12.19 3.88
CA LEU A 17 -4.09 10.89 3.82
C LEU A 17 -5.47 10.92 4.48
N ARG A 18 -5.60 11.55 5.64
CA ARG A 18 -6.88 11.67 6.36
C ARG A 18 -7.90 12.49 5.56
N HIS A 19 -7.46 13.57 4.91
CA HIS A 19 -8.31 14.39 4.04
C HIS A 19 -8.91 13.64 2.84
N LEU A 20 -8.30 12.53 2.41
CA LEU A 20 -8.85 11.69 1.34
C LEU A 20 -10.10 10.90 1.77
N ASN A 21 -10.36 10.76 3.07
CA ASN A 21 -11.46 9.96 3.63
C ASN A 21 -11.56 8.55 3.01
N ILE A 22 -10.41 7.94 2.73
CA ILE A 22 -10.32 6.69 1.97
C ILE A 22 -10.01 5.46 2.84
N LEU A 23 -9.44 5.66 4.04
CA LEU A 23 -9.13 4.58 4.97
C LEU A 23 -10.41 3.95 5.53
N ASP A 24 -10.38 2.63 5.77
CA ASP A 24 -11.48 1.86 6.35
C ASP A 24 -12.82 1.98 5.58
N THR A 25 -12.74 2.29 4.29
CA THR A 25 -13.91 2.36 3.40
C THR A 25 -14.08 1.05 2.62
N SER A 26 -15.30 0.78 2.17
CA SER A 26 -15.60 -0.41 1.37
C SER A 26 -14.75 -0.48 0.10
N LYS A 27 -14.60 -1.68 -0.47
CA LYS A 27 -13.97 -1.87 -1.78
C LYS A 27 -14.67 -1.04 -2.85
N GLU A 28 -13.90 -0.56 -3.83
CA GLU A 28 -14.44 0.20 -4.95
C GLU A 28 -13.84 -0.32 -6.25
N GLU A 29 -14.73 -0.64 -7.20
CA GLU A 29 -14.38 -1.26 -8.49
C GLU A 29 -13.35 -0.44 -9.30
N ARG A 30 -13.29 0.88 -9.11
CA ARG A 30 -12.27 1.73 -9.75
C ARG A 30 -10.84 1.37 -9.33
N PHE A 31 -10.62 0.96 -8.08
CA PHE A 31 -9.30 0.52 -7.61
C PHE A 31 -9.05 -0.93 -7.99
N ASP A 32 -10.06 -1.78 -7.92
CA ASP A 32 -9.96 -3.20 -8.29
C ASP A 32 -9.63 -3.38 -9.77
N ARG A 33 -10.15 -2.51 -10.64
CA ARG A 33 -9.76 -2.50 -12.05
C ARG A 33 -8.27 -2.23 -12.24
N LEU A 34 -7.69 -1.32 -11.46
CA LEU A 34 -6.28 -0.95 -11.57
C LEU A 34 -5.36 -2.08 -11.09
N THR A 35 -5.70 -2.74 -9.98
CA THR A 35 -4.91 -3.87 -9.46
C THR A 35 -5.00 -5.07 -10.39
N ARG A 36 -6.18 -5.39 -10.95
CA ARG A 36 -6.32 -6.44 -11.98
C ARG A 36 -5.49 -6.14 -13.22
N LEU A 37 -5.55 -4.90 -13.72
CA LEU A 37 -4.76 -4.48 -14.88
C LEU A 37 -3.25 -4.60 -14.60
N ALA A 38 -2.79 -4.11 -13.45
CA ALA A 38 -1.37 -4.20 -13.07
C ALA A 38 -0.89 -5.64 -12.96
N GLN A 39 -1.66 -6.53 -12.32
CA GLN A 39 -1.33 -7.95 -12.21
C GLN A 39 -1.18 -8.60 -13.59
N GLN A 40 -2.10 -8.32 -14.51
CA GLN A 40 -2.09 -8.84 -15.88
C GLN A 40 -0.92 -8.28 -16.70
N MET A 41 -0.69 -6.97 -16.67
CA MET A 41 0.35 -6.31 -17.46
C MET A 41 1.77 -6.71 -17.06
N PHE A 42 1.99 -6.95 -15.76
CA PHE A 42 3.32 -7.27 -15.24
C PHE A 42 3.52 -8.76 -14.94
N ALA A 43 2.51 -9.60 -15.22
CA ALA A 43 2.52 -11.04 -14.95
C ALA A 43 2.96 -11.38 -13.52
N THR A 44 2.50 -10.61 -12.53
CA THR A 44 2.84 -10.81 -11.11
C THR A 44 1.80 -11.69 -10.40
N LYS A 45 2.20 -12.34 -9.30
CA LYS A 45 1.28 -13.13 -8.48
C LYS A 45 0.18 -12.27 -7.85
N PHE A 46 0.53 -11.06 -7.42
CA PHE A 46 -0.40 -10.10 -6.82
C PHE A 46 -0.06 -8.66 -7.21
N ALA A 47 -1.06 -7.78 -7.16
CA ALA A 47 -0.93 -6.33 -7.34
C ALA A 47 -1.90 -5.58 -6.42
N LEU A 48 -1.45 -4.44 -5.91
CA LEU A 48 -1.98 -3.88 -4.66
C LEU A 48 -2.04 -2.35 -4.72
N ILE A 49 -3.14 -1.80 -4.20
CA ILE A 49 -3.21 -0.39 -3.84
C ILE A 49 -3.31 -0.33 -2.32
N SER A 50 -2.32 0.28 -1.68
CA SER A 50 -2.24 0.37 -0.22
C SER A 50 -1.92 1.79 0.23
N PHE A 51 -2.42 2.14 1.41
CA PHE A 51 -2.21 3.41 2.07
C PHE A 51 -1.46 3.18 3.38
N ILE A 52 -0.42 3.98 3.62
CA ILE A 52 0.40 3.87 4.83
C ILE A 52 -0.13 4.87 5.86
N ASP A 53 -0.72 4.36 6.93
CA ASP A 53 -1.19 5.13 8.07
C ASP A 53 -0.11 5.14 9.17
N THR A 54 -0.43 5.70 10.33
CA THR A 54 0.47 5.94 11.45
C THR A 54 1.17 4.65 11.90
N ASN A 55 0.41 3.56 12.06
CA ASN A 55 0.89 2.28 12.59
C ASN A 55 0.53 1.06 11.71
N ARG A 56 -0.10 1.27 10.55
CA ARG A 56 -0.54 0.19 9.65
C ARG A 56 -0.35 0.55 8.18
N GLN A 57 -0.15 -0.46 7.35
CA GLN A 57 -0.47 -0.44 5.93
C GLN A 57 -1.90 -0.95 5.80
N TRP A 58 -2.79 -0.16 5.19
CA TRP A 58 -4.15 -0.53 4.88
C TRP A 58 -4.31 -0.77 3.38
N VAL A 59 -4.88 -1.89 2.99
CA VAL A 59 -5.00 -2.34 1.59
C VAL A 59 -6.38 -1.96 1.07
N LYS A 60 -6.43 -1.01 0.14
CA LYS A 60 -7.67 -0.58 -0.51
C LYS A 60 -8.16 -1.57 -1.56
N SER A 61 -7.21 -2.20 -2.26
CA SER A 61 -7.49 -3.17 -3.32
C SER A 61 -6.33 -4.14 -3.47
N CYS A 62 -6.67 -5.39 -3.74
CA CYS A 62 -5.75 -6.47 -4.05
C CYS A 62 -6.33 -7.31 -5.19
N SER A 63 -5.50 -7.63 -6.18
CA SER A 63 -5.77 -8.68 -7.17
C SER A 63 -4.71 -9.77 -7.04
N GLY A 64 -5.12 -11.02 -6.90
CA GLY A 64 -4.27 -12.16 -6.53
C GLY A 64 -4.87 -12.95 -5.37
N ASP A 65 -4.02 -13.71 -4.67
CA ASP A 65 -4.41 -14.49 -3.48
C ASP A 65 -5.02 -13.60 -2.38
N GLU A 66 -5.77 -14.23 -1.45
CA GLU A 66 -6.35 -13.54 -0.31
C GLU A 66 -5.27 -12.84 0.51
N TRP A 67 -5.46 -11.54 0.74
CA TRP A 67 -4.51 -10.71 1.45
C TRP A 67 -5.18 -10.01 2.62
N SER A 68 -4.48 -9.92 3.74
CA SER A 68 -4.97 -9.21 4.92
C SER A 68 -5.21 -7.74 4.58
N GLU A 69 -6.35 -7.21 5.01
CA GLU A 69 -6.73 -5.81 4.80
C GLU A 69 -5.75 -4.85 5.51
N THR A 70 -5.21 -5.26 6.65
CA THR A 70 -4.26 -4.47 7.43
C THR A 70 -2.99 -5.25 7.75
N ILE A 71 -1.85 -4.59 7.62
CA ILE A 71 -0.54 -5.10 8.01
C ILE A 71 0.12 -4.08 8.95
N PRO A 72 0.71 -4.48 10.10
CA PRO A 72 1.47 -3.56 10.94
C PRO A 72 2.56 -2.83 10.14
N ARG A 73 2.68 -1.52 10.30
CA ARG A 73 3.57 -0.70 9.46
C ARG A 73 5.04 -1.09 9.61
N ASP A 74 5.45 -1.50 10.80
CA ASP A 74 6.79 -2.02 11.09
C ASP A 74 7.13 -3.32 10.35
N LEU A 75 6.11 -4.08 9.93
CA LEU A 75 6.23 -5.27 9.08
C LEU A 75 5.96 -4.98 7.59
N SER A 76 5.51 -3.77 7.27
CA SER A 76 5.06 -3.41 5.94
C SER A 76 6.22 -3.08 4.99
N PHE A 77 6.23 -3.70 3.82
CA PHE A 77 7.19 -3.36 2.78
C PHE A 77 6.92 -1.97 2.18
N CYS A 78 5.65 -1.64 1.90
CA CYS A 78 5.27 -0.35 1.32
C CYS A 78 5.56 0.83 2.26
N GLY A 79 5.71 0.59 3.56
CA GLY A 79 6.18 1.61 4.49
C GLY A 79 7.58 2.14 4.15
N HIS A 80 8.44 1.35 3.50
CA HIS A 80 9.77 1.77 3.08
C HIS A 80 9.77 2.65 1.82
N THR A 81 8.79 2.48 0.93
CA THR A 81 8.77 3.17 -0.38
C THR A 81 8.38 4.63 -0.26
N ILE A 82 7.54 4.96 0.72
CA ILE A 82 7.05 6.32 0.96
C ILE A 82 8.12 7.29 1.51
N PHE A 83 9.29 6.79 1.90
CA PHE A 83 10.37 7.62 2.45
C PHE A 83 10.99 8.53 1.38
N ASN A 84 11.27 8.01 0.17
CA ASN A 84 11.96 8.73 -0.91
C ASN A 84 11.24 8.66 -2.27
N GLY A 85 9.99 8.17 -2.32
CA GLY A 85 9.28 7.95 -3.59
C GLY A 85 9.91 6.86 -4.46
N LEU A 86 10.70 5.97 -3.86
CA LEU A 86 11.37 4.87 -4.57
C LEU A 86 10.35 3.77 -4.88
N CYS A 87 10.25 3.40 -6.15
CA CYS A 87 9.58 2.17 -6.55
C CYS A 87 10.48 0.99 -6.14
N CYS A 88 10.06 0.23 -5.14
CA CYS A 88 10.78 -0.97 -4.73
C CYS A 88 10.15 -2.20 -5.39
N LEU A 89 10.87 -2.79 -6.34
CA LEU A 89 10.51 -4.06 -6.97
C LEU A 89 11.03 -5.21 -6.11
N ASN A 90 10.13 -5.95 -5.48
CA ASN A 90 10.49 -7.24 -4.89
C ASN A 90 10.24 -8.35 -5.90
N ARG A 91 11.28 -9.10 -6.23
CA ARG A 91 11.15 -10.39 -6.89
C ARG A 91 10.87 -11.42 -5.79
N TRP A 92 9.59 -11.67 -5.51
CA TRP A 92 9.18 -12.78 -4.65
C TRP A 92 9.44 -14.07 -5.43
N ASN A 93 10.65 -14.63 -5.27
CA ASN A 93 10.98 -16.00 -5.70
C ASN A 93 10.33 -16.99 -4.74
#